data_AF-F8P7C6-F1
#
_entry.id   AF-F8P7C6-F1
#
_cell.length_a   1.000
_cell.length_b   1.000
_cell.length_c   1.000
_cell.angle_alpha   90.00
_cell.angle_beta   90.00
_cell.angle_gamma   90.00
#
_symmetry.space_group_name_H-M   'P 1'
#
loop_
_entity.id
_entity.type
_entity.pdbx_description
1 polymer ?
#
loop_
_entity_poly.entity_id
_entity_poly.type
_entity_poly.pdbx_seq_one_letter_code
_entity_poly.pdbx_strand_id
1 'polypeptide(L)'
;MDIVNQISRLSLADDEAGWPDPGDGVVERCLGGSAWSVYNETPGAFYPYAAETSFEFPVDYEILYLLARGGANIGTITIVNSNVVKNTADVLVHVGYHTQQALDHANVCLLNKGPGYHNTQGVGIYTPIGWFPSEQEGRMHFDVTVTLPATPGGKPLQIKRFDITTSHYSVQIQDIQNSVYFDDITVRADAAGIMSKSISARSGTFMSTKAYVRGAFNVTDVWFSTTSGPIDVQVGHRDVGSYLTRVPLGTNENSMQSTFSEYATSGGSFSVDAKTINGPITVSYTNAPVDSVQTFNAATEGAPVAITMSSTYEGNFRLETSGDNPIVVRESDAKDPSGRGRERVLVKNPQDASLMYGTVYWDPQGPGWEGSYITIRTNRSPIWLTV
;
A
#
# COMPACT_ATOMS: atom_id res chain seq x y z
N MET A 1 -8.68 39.01 -27.00
CA MET A 1 -8.69 38.34 -28.32
C MET A 1 -7.22 38.17 -28.68
N ASP A 2 -6.57 37.03 -28.52
CA ASP A 2 -7.06 35.67 -28.30
C ASP A 2 -6.11 34.93 -27.35
N ILE A 3 -6.67 34.39 -26.27
CA ILE A 3 -6.00 33.48 -25.32
C ILE A 3 -6.69 32.13 -25.49
N VAL A 4 -6.49 31.48 -26.64
CA VAL A 4 -6.93 30.10 -26.88
C VAL A 4 -5.96 29.47 -27.87
N ASN A 5 -4.96 28.75 -27.35
CA ASN A 5 -4.30 27.57 -27.96
C ASN A 5 -2.96 27.28 -27.26
N GLN A 6 -3.00 26.73 -26.05
CA GLN A 6 -1.93 25.82 -25.61
C GLN A 6 -2.43 24.40 -25.82
N ILE A 7 -2.23 23.91 -27.03
CA ILE A 7 -2.43 22.51 -27.40
C ILE A 7 -1.21 21.74 -26.90
N SER A 8 -1.49 20.64 -26.19
CA SER A 8 -0.60 19.55 -25.81
C SER A 8 0.62 19.38 -26.74
N ARG A 9 1.81 19.73 -26.24
CA ARG A 9 3.05 19.22 -26.82
C ARG A 9 3.46 17.98 -26.03
N LEU A 10 3.41 16.83 -26.70
CA LEU A 10 4.25 15.70 -26.30
C LEU A 10 5.70 16.19 -26.41
N SER A 11 6.44 16.16 -25.30
CA SER A 11 7.88 16.42 -25.27
C SER A 11 8.56 15.37 -26.17
N LEU A 12 8.91 15.77 -27.39
CA LEU A 12 9.55 14.94 -28.42
C LEU A 12 11.01 15.35 -28.68
N ALA A 13 11.52 16.35 -27.97
CA ALA A 13 12.92 16.76 -28.02
C ALA A 13 13.61 16.42 -26.70
N ASP A 14 14.74 15.72 -26.76
CA ASP A 14 15.47 15.18 -25.61
C ASP A 14 15.96 16.25 -24.61
N ASP A 15 15.94 17.53 -24.99
CA ASP A 15 16.39 18.67 -24.19
C ASP A 15 15.26 19.66 -23.81
N GLU A 16 13.99 19.39 -24.12
CA GLU A 16 12.87 20.25 -23.66
C GLU A 16 12.38 19.82 -22.28
N ALA A 17 11.99 20.78 -21.44
CA ALA A 17 11.46 20.49 -20.10
C ALA A 17 10.32 19.47 -20.13
N GLY A 18 10.28 18.58 -19.14
CA GLY A 18 9.23 17.56 -19.03
C GLY A 18 7.84 18.19 -18.97
N TRP A 19 6.85 17.55 -19.58
CA TRP A 19 5.48 18.09 -19.65
C TRP A 19 4.43 17.00 -19.39
N PRO A 20 3.25 17.33 -18.83
CA PRO A 20 2.13 16.40 -18.68
C PRO A 20 1.68 15.75 -19.98
N ASP A 21 1.38 14.45 -19.91
CA ASP A 21 0.68 13.73 -20.97
C ASP A 21 -0.82 14.00 -20.90
N PRO A 22 -1.58 13.88 -22.02
CA PRO A 22 -3.04 14.05 -22.01
C PRO A 22 -3.78 13.16 -21.00
N GLY A 23 -3.21 12.00 -20.64
CA GLY A 23 -3.77 11.09 -19.63
C GLY A 23 -3.58 11.53 -18.18
N ASP A 24 -2.72 12.52 -17.91
CA ASP A 24 -2.43 12.98 -16.55
C ASP A 24 -3.51 13.92 -16.01
N GLY A 25 -4.08 14.71 -16.92
CA GLY A 25 -5.11 15.70 -16.66
C GLY A 25 -4.94 16.93 -17.56
N VAL A 26 -5.84 17.87 -17.40
CA VAL A 26 -5.77 19.23 -17.91
C VAL A 26 -4.88 20.06 -16.99
N VAL A 27 -3.94 20.79 -17.58
CA VAL A 27 -3.02 21.67 -16.86
C VAL A 27 -3.74 22.94 -16.43
N GLU A 28 -3.71 23.23 -15.13
CA GLU A 28 -4.19 24.50 -14.59
C GLU A 28 -3.04 25.51 -14.45
N ARG A 29 -1.88 25.04 -13.97
CA ARG A 29 -0.67 25.86 -13.80
C ARG A 29 0.57 24.97 -13.78
N CYS A 30 1.65 25.36 -14.45
CA CYS A 30 2.95 24.72 -14.30
C CYS A 30 4.01 25.72 -13.85
N LEU A 31 4.98 25.23 -13.08
CA LEU A 31 6.13 25.97 -12.60
C LEU A 31 7.40 25.25 -13.04
N GLY A 32 8.31 25.97 -13.68
CA GLY A 32 9.59 25.50 -14.18
C GLY A 32 10.56 26.66 -14.38
N GLY A 33 11.85 26.35 -14.54
CA GLY A 33 12.91 27.34 -14.74
C GLY A 33 12.94 28.45 -13.68
N SER A 34 12.80 29.71 -14.09
CA SER A 34 12.87 30.85 -13.16
C SER A 34 11.64 31.01 -12.25
N ALA A 35 10.59 30.19 -12.40
CA ALA A 35 9.40 30.24 -11.55
C ALA A 35 9.58 29.54 -10.19
N TRP A 36 10.68 28.79 -10.04
CA TRP A 36 11.09 28.18 -8.79
C TRP A 36 11.54 29.23 -7.76
N SER A 37 11.20 29.03 -6.49
CA SER A 37 11.71 29.85 -5.40
C SER A 37 13.02 29.26 -4.87
N VAL A 38 13.93 30.13 -4.42
CA VAL A 38 15.22 29.69 -3.83
C VAL A 38 14.97 29.05 -2.48
N TYR A 39 15.49 27.83 -2.29
CA TYR A 39 15.46 27.12 -1.01
C TYR A 39 16.89 26.99 -0.48
N ASN A 40 17.15 27.52 0.72
CA ASN A 40 18.51 27.64 1.26
C ASN A 40 18.95 26.41 2.06
N GLU A 41 18.05 25.47 2.33
CA GLU A 41 18.39 24.19 2.94
C GLU A 41 18.54 23.16 1.81
N THR A 42 19.58 22.31 1.82
CA THR A 42 19.78 21.34 0.75
C THR A 42 18.97 20.06 1.05
N PRO A 43 18.03 19.64 0.18
CA PRO A 43 17.38 18.33 0.26
C PRO A 43 18.45 17.25 0.07
N GLY A 44 18.93 16.69 1.18
CA GLY A 44 20.07 15.77 1.19
C GLY A 44 21.43 16.47 1.06
N ALA A 45 22.44 15.93 1.74
CA ALA A 45 23.79 16.51 1.82
C ALA A 45 24.60 16.49 0.49
N PHE A 46 23.99 16.06 -0.61
CA PHE A 46 24.68 15.73 -1.86
C PHE A 46 24.48 16.78 -2.97
N TYR A 47 23.50 17.68 -2.86
CA TYR A 47 23.19 18.66 -3.90
C TYR A 47 23.66 20.07 -3.52
N PRO A 48 24.36 20.80 -4.41
CA PRO A 48 24.88 22.14 -4.14
C PRO A 48 23.80 23.23 -4.20
N TYR A 49 22.68 22.98 -4.88
CA TYR A 49 21.58 23.94 -5.03
C TYR A 49 20.24 23.30 -4.69
N ALA A 50 19.30 24.13 -4.27
CA ALA A 50 17.95 23.71 -3.99
C ALA A 50 16.91 24.78 -4.34
N ALA A 51 15.73 24.31 -4.67
CA ALA A 51 14.58 25.14 -4.99
C ALA A 51 13.29 24.57 -4.40
N GLU A 52 12.28 25.42 -4.27
CA GLU A 52 10.98 25.05 -3.71
C GLU A 52 9.81 25.60 -4.52
N THR A 53 8.68 24.89 -4.39
CA THR A 53 7.36 25.37 -4.77
C THR A 53 6.29 24.72 -3.91
N SER A 54 5.10 25.32 -3.85
CA SER A 54 3.96 24.78 -3.12
C SER A 54 2.63 24.91 -3.87
N PHE A 55 1.70 24.02 -3.49
CA PHE A 55 0.33 23.98 -3.97
C PHE A 55 -0.61 23.68 -2.82
N GLU A 56 -1.89 24.01 -3.00
CA GLU A 56 -2.94 23.67 -2.05
C GLU A 56 -4.02 22.81 -2.72
N PHE A 57 -4.46 21.77 -2.02
CA PHE A 57 -5.53 20.87 -2.46
C PHE A 57 -6.78 21.07 -1.61
N PRO A 58 -7.94 21.40 -2.18
CA PRO A 58 -9.19 21.36 -1.43
C PRO A 58 -9.47 19.92 -0.97
N VAL A 59 -9.57 19.70 0.34
CA VAL A 59 -9.65 18.34 0.91
C VAL A 59 -11.00 17.65 0.67
N ASP A 60 -12.03 18.40 0.26
CA ASP A 60 -13.39 17.92 -0.02
C ASP A 60 -13.60 17.44 -1.47
N TYR A 61 -12.55 17.54 -2.29
CA TYR A 61 -12.55 17.07 -3.67
C TYR A 61 -12.70 15.55 -3.77
N GLU A 62 -13.27 15.10 -4.89
CA GLU A 62 -13.51 13.67 -5.16
C GLU A 62 -12.22 12.90 -5.32
N ILE A 63 -11.20 13.50 -5.97
CA ILE A 63 -9.91 12.86 -6.23
C ILE A 63 -8.79 13.87 -5.99
N LEU A 64 -7.92 13.52 -5.04
CA LEU A 64 -6.61 14.15 -4.87
C LEU A 64 -5.54 13.20 -5.42
N TYR A 65 -4.59 13.70 -6.20
CA TYR A 65 -3.58 12.82 -6.78
C TYR A 65 -2.19 13.43 -6.94
N LEU A 66 -1.19 12.56 -6.84
CA LEU A 66 0.20 12.87 -7.13
C LEU A 66 0.73 11.94 -8.22
N LEU A 67 1.53 12.48 -9.12
CA LEU A 67 2.28 11.66 -10.05
C LEU A 67 3.66 12.21 -10.34
N ALA A 68 4.56 11.32 -10.78
CA ALA A 68 5.87 11.69 -11.27
C ALA A 68 6.17 10.95 -12.57
N ARG A 69 6.63 11.67 -13.60
CA ARG A 69 7.02 11.13 -14.91
C ARG A 69 8.38 11.67 -15.35
N GLY A 70 9.05 10.90 -16.21
CA GLY A 70 10.36 11.26 -16.76
C GLY A 70 11.50 10.38 -16.25
N GLY A 71 12.66 10.50 -16.89
CA GLY A 71 13.82 9.62 -16.63
C GLY A 71 14.83 10.14 -15.60
N ALA A 72 14.77 11.43 -15.24
CA ALA A 72 15.82 12.10 -14.47
C ALA A 72 15.38 12.59 -13.08
N ASN A 73 14.15 12.28 -12.66
CA ASN A 73 13.65 12.61 -11.33
C ASN A 73 13.54 11.36 -10.45
N ILE A 74 14.05 11.49 -9.22
CA ILE A 74 13.93 10.51 -8.14
C ILE A 74 13.52 11.26 -6.88
N GLY A 75 13.03 10.57 -5.85
CA GLY A 75 12.68 11.31 -4.65
C GLY A 75 11.97 10.54 -3.55
N THR A 76 11.31 11.32 -2.71
CA THR A 76 10.49 10.85 -1.60
C THR A 76 9.17 11.62 -1.58
N ILE A 77 8.06 10.91 -1.42
CA ILE A 77 6.76 11.49 -1.11
C ILE A 77 6.44 11.15 0.33
N THR A 78 6.31 12.16 1.19
CA THR A 78 5.95 11.99 2.59
C THR A 78 4.56 12.55 2.84
N ILE A 79 3.67 11.73 3.41
CA ILE A 79 2.32 12.14 3.82
C ILE A 79 2.31 12.29 5.33
N VAL A 80 1.95 13.49 5.80
CA VAL A 80 1.90 13.86 7.21
C VAL A 80 0.55 14.49 7.55
N ASN A 81 0.22 14.52 8.83
CA ASN A 81 -0.89 15.29 9.36
C ASN A 81 -0.39 16.58 10.04
N SER A 82 -1.30 17.53 10.21
CA SER A 82 -1.06 18.78 10.94
C SER A 82 -2.18 19.03 11.94
N ASN A 83 -1.85 19.77 13.01
CA ASN A 83 -2.85 20.24 13.98
C ASN A 83 -3.56 21.53 13.52
N VAL A 84 -3.17 22.08 12.37
CA VAL A 84 -3.78 23.29 11.81
C VAL A 84 -5.11 22.94 11.17
N VAL A 85 -6.17 23.64 11.60
CA VAL A 85 -7.52 23.46 11.06
C VAL A 85 -7.68 24.32 9.80
N LYS A 86 -7.89 23.67 8.65
CA LYS A 86 -8.19 24.33 7.38
C LYS A 86 -8.82 23.36 6.37
N ASN A 87 -9.30 23.91 5.26
CA ASN A 87 -9.99 23.16 4.21
C ASN A 87 -9.08 22.79 3.03
N THR A 88 -7.78 23.04 3.14
CA THR A 88 -6.79 22.70 2.12
C THR A 88 -5.67 21.85 2.70
N ALA A 89 -5.18 20.88 1.94
CA ALA A 89 -3.92 20.20 2.22
C ALA A 89 -2.78 20.91 1.49
N ASP A 90 -1.63 21.02 2.15
CA ASP A 90 -0.44 21.61 1.52
C ASP A 90 0.35 20.54 0.80
N VAL A 91 0.80 20.85 -0.40
CA VAL A 91 1.79 20.06 -1.14
C VAL A 91 3.02 20.92 -1.33
N LEU A 92 4.06 20.63 -0.56
CA LEU A 92 5.36 21.29 -0.64
C LEU A 92 6.30 20.41 -1.45
N VAL A 93 6.98 21.00 -2.43
CA VAL A 93 7.93 20.31 -3.30
C VAL A 93 9.27 21.01 -3.18
N HIS A 94 10.25 20.31 -2.63
CA HIS A 94 11.64 20.72 -2.66
C HIS A 94 12.39 19.90 -3.71
N VAL A 95 13.33 20.54 -4.41
CA VAL A 95 14.20 19.87 -5.37
C VAL A 95 15.66 20.21 -5.08
N GLY A 96 16.48 19.18 -4.90
CA GLY A 96 17.94 19.28 -4.90
C GLY A 96 18.50 19.01 -6.29
N TYR A 97 19.43 19.85 -6.75
CA TYR A 97 19.99 19.78 -8.10
C TYR A 97 21.45 20.28 -8.19
N HIS A 98 22.17 19.87 -9.24
CA HIS A 98 23.58 20.24 -9.46
C HIS A 98 23.77 21.45 -10.39
N THR A 99 22.91 21.61 -11.40
CA THR A 99 23.05 22.66 -12.42
C THR A 99 21.70 23.32 -12.68
N GLN A 100 21.69 24.63 -12.97
CA GLN A 100 20.44 25.33 -13.31
C GLN A 100 19.78 24.73 -14.55
N GLN A 101 20.58 24.27 -15.52
CA GLN A 101 20.10 23.55 -16.69
C GLN A 101 19.25 22.34 -16.30
N ALA A 102 19.67 21.55 -15.30
CA ALA A 102 18.88 20.42 -14.84
C ALA A 102 17.50 20.83 -14.31
N LEU A 103 17.47 21.87 -13.47
CA LEU A 103 16.22 22.41 -12.94
C LEU A 103 15.32 22.98 -14.05
N ASP A 104 15.91 23.58 -15.09
CA ASP A 104 15.17 24.11 -16.24
C ASP A 104 14.47 23.01 -17.05
N HIS A 105 14.92 21.75 -16.94
CA HIS A 105 14.23 20.60 -17.54
C HIS A 105 13.09 20.01 -16.69
N ALA A 106 12.89 20.52 -15.47
CA ALA A 106 11.84 20.05 -14.57
C ALA A 106 10.65 21.01 -14.53
N ASN A 107 9.45 20.46 -14.66
CA ASN A 107 8.20 21.16 -14.38
C ASN A 107 7.43 20.48 -13.25
N VAL A 108 6.80 21.29 -12.42
CA VAL A 108 5.78 20.84 -11.46
C VAL A 108 4.45 21.50 -11.80
N CYS A 109 3.44 20.69 -12.08
CA CYS A 109 2.17 21.14 -12.60
C CYS A 109 1.02 20.83 -11.66
N LEU A 110 0.17 21.83 -11.44
CA LEU A 110 -1.18 21.70 -10.90
C LEU A 110 -2.12 21.23 -12.01
N LEU A 111 -2.84 20.16 -11.74
CA LEU A 111 -3.63 19.41 -12.71
C LEU A 111 -5.05 19.16 -12.20
N ASN A 112 -5.95 18.94 -13.14
CA ASN A 112 -7.30 18.46 -12.93
C ASN A 112 -7.62 17.38 -13.97
N LYS A 113 -8.32 16.30 -13.61
CA LYS A 113 -8.63 15.18 -14.52
C LYS A 113 -9.50 15.54 -15.73
N GLY A 114 -10.09 16.72 -15.77
CA GLY A 114 -10.79 17.24 -16.95
C GLY A 114 -12.17 16.60 -17.17
N PRO A 115 -12.70 16.65 -18.41
CA PRO A 115 -14.07 16.24 -18.70
C PRO A 115 -14.35 14.78 -18.30
N GLY A 116 -15.46 14.55 -17.58
CA GLY A 116 -15.84 13.23 -17.06
C GLY A 116 -15.46 12.98 -15.60
N TYR A 117 -14.67 13.87 -15.01
CA TYR A 117 -14.37 13.88 -13.58
C TYR A 117 -14.85 15.20 -12.95
N HIS A 118 -15.39 15.12 -11.75
CA HIS A 118 -15.84 16.29 -10.98
C HIS A 118 -14.89 16.50 -9.81
N ASN A 119 -14.57 17.77 -9.52
CA ASN A 119 -13.79 18.19 -8.35
C ASN A 119 -12.55 17.33 -8.12
N THR A 120 -11.56 17.45 -9.01
CA THR A 120 -10.29 16.73 -8.88
C THR A 120 -9.12 17.70 -8.89
N GLN A 121 -8.08 17.38 -8.13
CA GLN A 121 -6.88 18.18 -8.07
C GLN A 121 -5.66 17.26 -7.95
N GLY A 122 -4.60 17.56 -8.67
CA GLY A 122 -3.35 16.86 -8.50
C GLY A 122 -2.12 17.69 -8.79
N VAL A 123 -0.98 17.16 -8.35
CA VAL A 123 0.35 17.69 -8.64
C VAL A 123 1.14 16.63 -9.39
N GLY A 124 1.69 17.02 -10.54
CA GLY A 124 2.57 16.18 -11.34
C GLY A 124 3.99 16.76 -11.38
N ILE A 125 5.00 15.91 -11.18
CA ILE A 125 6.41 16.24 -11.39
C ILE A 125 6.88 15.64 -12.71
N TYR A 126 7.52 16.45 -13.54
CA TYR A 126 7.88 16.08 -14.90
C TYR A 126 9.32 16.43 -15.21
N THR A 127 10.07 15.43 -15.67
CA THR A 127 11.32 15.62 -16.40
C THR A 127 11.19 14.97 -17.78
N PRO A 128 12.09 15.23 -18.74
CA PRO A 128 12.02 14.61 -20.05
C PRO A 128 12.19 13.08 -19.93
N ILE A 129 11.54 12.32 -20.81
CA ILE A 129 11.54 10.84 -20.77
C ILE A 129 12.82 10.27 -21.39
N GLY A 130 13.31 10.89 -22.47
CA GLY A 130 14.53 10.49 -23.20
C GLY A 130 15.83 11.09 -22.64
N TRP A 131 15.75 11.95 -21.63
CA TRP A 131 16.90 12.63 -21.06
C TRP A 131 17.53 11.80 -19.95
N PHE A 132 18.75 11.31 -20.20
CA PHE A 132 19.55 10.49 -19.27
C PHE A 132 20.86 11.21 -18.94
N PRO A 133 20.80 12.29 -18.16
CA PRO A 133 22.00 13.04 -17.82
C PRO A 133 22.95 12.21 -16.95
N SER A 134 24.24 12.56 -16.98
CA SER A 134 25.21 11.98 -16.05
C SER A 134 24.80 12.26 -14.60
N GLU A 135 25.23 11.43 -13.64
CA GLU A 135 24.84 11.57 -12.24
C GLU A 135 25.19 12.95 -11.66
N GLN A 136 26.28 13.56 -12.13
CA GLN A 136 26.74 14.87 -11.67
C GLN A 136 26.07 16.06 -12.38
N GLU A 137 25.47 15.87 -13.55
CA GLU A 137 24.98 17.00 -14.37
C GLU A 137 23.46 17.18 -14.33
N GLY A 138 22.67 16.12 -14.12
CA GLY A 138 21.22 16.27 -14.29
C GLY A 138 20.29 15.36 -13.49
N ARG A 139 20.79 14.57 -12.53
CA ARG A 139 19.88 13.94 -11.56
C ARG A 139 19.34 14.97 -10.57
N MET A 140 18.03 14.96 -10.39
CA MET A 140 17.34 15.79 -9.40
C MET A 140 16.68 14.90 -8.36
N HIS A 141 16.76 15.32 -7.09
CA HIS A 141 16.06 14.67 -5.99
C HIS A 141 14.91 15.56 -5.53
N PHE A 142 13.70 15.00 -5.54
CA PHE A 142 12.49 15.72 -5.15
C PHE A 142 11.98 15.19 -3.80
N ASP A 143 11.88 16.08 -2.82
CA ASP A 143 11.20 15.81 -1.56
C ASP A 143 9.83 16.47 -1.57
N VAL A 144 8.79 15.64 -1.68
CA VAL A 144 7.39 16.08 -1.70
C VAL A 144 6.79 15.81 -0.33
N THR A 145 6.26 16.84 0.32
CA THR A 145 5.52 16.70 1.58
C THR A 145 4.07 17.08 1.38
N VAL A 146 3.16 16.13 1.62
CA VAL A 146 1.72 16.36 1.66
C VAL A 146 1.30 16.50 3.12
N THR A 147 0.87 17.69 3.51
CA THR A 147 0.41 17.99 4.86
C THR A 147 -1.11 18.05 4.89
N LEU A 148 -1.73 17.03 5.48
CA LEU A 148 -3.17 16.91 5.64
C LEU A 148 -3.62 17.68 6.90
N PRO A 149 -4.62 18.58 6.81
CA PRO A 149 -5.01 19.43 7.93
C PRO A 149 -5.84 18.69 8.98
N ALA A 150 -5.96 19.29 10.16
CA ALA A 150 -6.94 18.88 11.15
C ALA A 150 -8.35 19.36 10.76
N THR A 151 -9.38 18.67 11.25
CA THR A 151 -10.78 19.13 11.12
C THR A 151 -11.26 19.84 12.39
N PRO A 152 -12.26 20.74 12.27
CA PRO A 152 -12.92 21.30 13.45
C PRO A 152 -13.51 20.18 14.32
N GLY A 153 -13.25 20.24 15.63
CA GLY A 153 -13.79 19.27 16.58
C GLY A 153 -13.03 17.95 16.69
N GLY A 154 -11.84 17.84 16.08
CA GLY A 154 -10.93 16.72 16.29
C GLY A 154 -11.37 15.40 15.66
N LYS A 155 -12.30 15.44 14.70
CA LYS A 155 -12.67 14.26 13.92
C LYS A 155 -11.58 13.95 12.89
N PRO A 156 -11.41 12.68 12.49
CA PRO A 156 -10.53 12.36 11.38
C PRO A 156 -10.95 13.11 10.10
N LEU A 157 -9.99 13.68 9.40
CA LEU A 157 -10.17 14.25 8.07
C LEU A 157 -10.58 13.13 7.11
N GLN A 158 -11.71 13.32 6.44
CA GLN A 158 -12.25 12.39 5.46
C GLN A 158 -11.75 12.77 4.08
N ILE A 159 -11.00 11.88 3.43
CA ILE A 159 -10.54 12.05 2.05
C ILE A 159 -11.20 10.99 1.19
N LYS A 160 -11.95 11.41 0.16
CA LYS A 160 -12.71 10.49 -0.70
C LYS A 160 -11.79 9.57 -1.51
N ARG A 161 -10.82 10.15 -2.23
CA ARG A 161 -9.85 9.36 -2.97
C ARG A 161 -8.49 10.03 -3.02
N PHE A 162 -7.46 9.24 -2.74
CA PHE A 162 -6.07 9.68 -2.81
C PHE A 162 -5.23 8.74 -3.66
N ASP A 163 -4.74 9.22 -4.81
CA ASP A 163 -3.97 8.42 -5.76
C ASP A 163 -2.52 8.91 -5.86
N ILE A 164 -1.54 8.01 -5.76
CA ILE A 164 -0.13 8.29 -5.99
C ILE A 164 0.38 7.34 -7.06
N THR A 165 1.04 7.86 -8.10
CA THR A 165 1.68 7.04 -9.14
C THR A 165 3.08 7.56 -9.46
N THR A 166 4.10 6.79 -9.12
CA THR A 166 5.50 7.18 -9.33
C THR A 166 6.36 5.96 -9.68
N SER A 167 7.46 6.19 -10.39
CA SER A 167 8.41 5.10 -10.69
C SER A 167 9.62 5.09 -9.75
N HIS A 168 10.15 6.24 -9.36
CA HIS A 168 11.42 6.34 -8.63
C HIS A 168 11.32 7.09 -7.30
N TYR A 169 10.12 7.12 -6.70
CA TYR A 169 9.89 7.79 -5.42
C TYR A 169 9.60 6.76 -4.34
N SER A 170 10.27 6.92 -3.21
CA SER A 170 9.84 6.22 -2.00
C SER A 170 8.59 6.91 -1.46
N VAL A 171 7.56 6.15 -1.12
CA VAL A 171 6.33 6.71 -0.52
C VAL A 171 6.32 6.41 0.96
N GLN A 172 6.28 7.45 1.79
CA GLN A 172 6.29 7.38 3.24
C GLN A 172 5.00 7.97 3.81
N ILE A 173 4.15 7.13 4.37
CA ILE A 173 2.95 7.56 5.08
C ILE A 173 3.31 7.58 6.57
N GLN A 174 3.25 8.75 7.21
CA GLN A 174 3.48 8.84 8.66
C GLN A 174 2.29 8.29 9.45
N ASP A 175 2.34 8.34 10.78
CA ASP A 175 1.23 7.86 11.61
C ASP A 175 0.06 8.86 11.53
N ILE A 176 -0.88 8.57 10.64
CA ILE A 176 -2.05 9.41 10.36
C ILE A 176 -3.38 8.70 10.63
N GLN A 177 -3.34 7.45 11.09
CA GLN A 177 -4.51 6.59 11.28
C GLN A 177 -5.64 7.19 12.13
N ASN A 178 -5.28 8.06 13.08
CA ASN A 178 -6.22 8.67 14.03
C ASN A 178 -6.69 10.06 13.57
N SER A 179 -5.99 10.67 12.62
CA SER A 179 -6.26 12.02 12.13
C SER A 179 -6.85 12.06 10.73
N VAL A 180 -6.68 11.01 9.94
CA VAL A 180 -7.14 10.93 8.54
C VAL A 180 -7.77 9.57 8.29
N TYR A 181 -8.86 9.58 7.55
CA TYR A 181 -9.52 8.39 7.02
C TYR A 181 -9.72 8.56 5.50
N PHE A 182 -9.29 7.56 4.74
CA PHE A 182 -9.48 7.53 3.29
C PHE A 182 -10.64 6.62 2.92
N ASP A 183 -11.58 7.08 2.09
CA ASP A 183 -12.56 6.16 1.51
C ASP A 183 -11.86 5.22 0.50
N ASP A 184 -10.99 5.76 -0.34
CA ASP A 184 -10.14 5.01 -1.26
C ASP A 184 -8.72 5.59 -1.29
N ILE A 185 -7.70 4.74 -1.14
CA ILE A 185 -6.30 5.12 -1.36
C ILE A 185 -5.63 4.16 -2.34
N THR A 186 -4.93 4.71 -3.33
CA THR A 186 -4.12 3.93 -4.27
C THR A 186 -2.71 4.47 -4.32
N VAL A 187 -1.73 3.63 -4.01
CA VAL A 187 -0.31 3.97 -4.12
C VAL A 187 0.38 2.99 -5.07
N ARG A 188 0.91 3.51 -6.17
CA ARG A 188 1.75 2.78 -7.12
C ARG A 188 3.14 3.39 -7.13
N ALA A 189 4.13 2.63 -6.67
CA ALA A 189 5.53 3.07 -6.58
C ALA A 189 6.47 1.99 -7.10
N ASP A 190 7.12 2.18 -8.25
CA ASP A 190 7.82 1.06 -8.90
C ASP A 190 9.10 0.61 -8.19
N ALA A 191 10.05 1.51 -7.95
CA ALA A 191 11.44 1.12 -7.66
C ALA A 191 11.97 1.52 -6.27
N ALA A 192 11.27 2.38 -5.53
CA ALA A 192 11.79 2.95 -4.27
C ALA A 192 10.93 2.64 -3.02
N GLY A 193 9.85 1.88 -3.19
CA GLY A 193 9.11 1.22 -2.10
C GLY A 193 8.02 2.07 -1.47
N ILE A 194 7.18 1.40 -0.68
CA ILE A 194 6.05 1.98 0.05
C ILE A 194 6.22 1.63 1.53
N MET A 195 6.18 2.64 2.39
CA MET A 195 6.26 2.50 3.84
C MET A 195 5.13 3.25 4.52
N SER A 196 4.37 2.57 5.37
CA SER A 196 3.36 3.19 6.22
C SER A 196 3.70 3.01 7.70
N LYS A 197 3.76 4.10 8.47
CA LYS A 197 3.77 3.99 9.93
C LYS A 197 2.41 3.54 10.44
N SER A 198 1.34 4.24 10.07
CA SER A 198 -0.03 3.74 10.21
C SER A 198 -1.03 4.62 9.44
N ILE A 199 -1.99 3.97 8.78
CA ILE A 199 -3.04 4.57 7.95
C ILE A 199 -4.40 3.96 8.28
N SER A 200 -5.48 4.74 8.15
CA SER A 200 -6.85 4.23 8.20
C SER A 200 -7.57 4.49 6.87
N ALA A 201 -8.23 3.47 6.31
CA ALA A 201 -9.02 3.61 5.08
C ALA A 201 -10.17 2.58 5.00
N ARG A 202 -11.15 2.81 4.12
CA ARG A 202 -12.12 1.78 3.73
C ARG A 202 -11.48 0.84 2.70
N SER A 203 -10.94 1.39 1.62
CA SER A 203 -10.35 0.63 0.51
C SER A 203 -8.93 1.10 0.22
N GLY A 204 -8.00 0.16 0.07
CA GLY A 204 -6.58 0.45 -0.14
C GLY A 204 -5.92 -0.44 -1.19
N THR A 205 -5.18 0.14 -2.11
CA THR A 205 -4.36 -0.58 -3.10
C THR A 205 -2.92 -0.10 -3.03
N PHE A 206 -1.99 -0.98 -2.70
CA PHE A 206 -0.57 -0.68 -2.59
C PHE A 206 0.25 -1.59 -3.50
N MET A 207 0.84 -1.01 -4.53
CA MET A 207 1.54 -1.75 -5.57
C MET A 207 2.97 -1.23 -5.74
N SER A 208 3.93 -2.15 -5.78
CA SER A 208 5.30 -1.83 -6.18
C SER A 208 5.80 -2.82 -7.21
N THR A 209 6.73 -2.44 -8.07
CA THR A 209 7.30 -3.42 -9.02
C THR A 209 8.50 -4.11 -8.37
N LYS A 210 9.49 -3.35 -7.93
CA LYS A 210 10.81 -3.87 -7.52
C LYS A 210 11.12 -3.71 -6.04
N ALA A 211 10.33 -2.91 -5.33
CA ALA A 211 10.63 -2.51 -3.97
C ALA A 211 9.55 -2.97 -3.00
N TYR A 212 9.87 -2.83 -1.71
CA TYR A 212 9.05 -3.37 -0.64
C TYR A 212 7.72 -2.62 -0.50
N VAL A 213 6.73 -3.32 0.07
CA VAL A 213 5.56 -2.69 0.71
C VAL A 213 5.59 -3.07 2.17
N ARG A 214 5.70 -2.06 3.05
CA ARG A 214 5.88 -2.25 4.48
C ARG A 214 4.98 -1.36 5.32
N GLY A 215 4.62 -1.83 6.51
CA GLY A 215 4.01 -0.98 7.53
C GLY A 215 2.69 -1.47 8.09
N ALA A 216 2.01 -0.57 8.80
CA ALA A 216 0.68 -0.83 9.35
C ALA A 216 -0.43 -0.19 8.52
N PHE A 217 -1.49 -0.96 8.26
CA PHE A 217 -2.62 -0.61 7.41
C PHE A 217 -3.92 -1.00 8.12
N ASN A 218 -4.68 -0.02 8.60
CA ASN A 218 -5.99 -0.23 9.18
C ASN A 218 -7.07 -0.03 8.10
N VAL A 219 -7.30 -1.05 7.29
CA VAL A 219 -8.05 -0.94 6.03
C VAL A 219 -9.04 -2.08 5.86
N THR A 220 -10.31 -1.77 5.59
CA THR A 220 -11.39 -2.77 5.48
C THR A 220 -11.22 -3.72 4.29
N ASP A 221 -10.90 -3.17 3.11
CA ASP A 221 -10.62 -3.91 1.88
C ASP A 221 -9.24 -3.51 1.33
N VAL A 222 -8.27 -4.41 1.33
CA VAL A 222 -6.89 -4.03 1.00
C VAL A 222 -6.20 -5.00 0.06
N TRP A 223 -5.57 -4.47 -0.99
CA TRP A 223 -4.80 -5.21 -1.97
C TRP A 223 -3.33 -4.80 -1.91
N PHE A 224 -2.45 -5.78 -1.76
CA PHE A 224 -1.01 -5.58 -1.86
C PHE A 224 -0.43 -6.40 -2.99
N SER A 225 0.42 -5.80 -3.82
CA SER A 225 1.10 -6.53 -4.89
C SER A 225 2.51 -6.02 -5.15
N THR A 226 3.42 -6.97 -5.34
CA THR A 226 4.76 -6.69 -5.86
C THR A 226 5.19 -7.65 -6.95
N THR A 227 6.22 -7.30 -7.73
CA THR A 227 6.88 -8.28 -8.62
C THR A 227 8.08 -8.90 -7.92
N SER A 228 9.03 -8.09 -7.44
CA SER A 228 10.24 -8.56 -6.77
C SER A 228 10.52 -7.88 -5.42
N GLY A 229 9.57 -7.10 -4.91
CA GLY A 229 9.66 -6.57 -3.55
C GLY A 229 9.17 -7.56 -2.51
N PRO A 230 9.67 -7.51 -1.27
CA PRO A 230 8.98 -8.18 -0.16
C PRO A 230 7.73 -7.39 0.25
N ILE A 231 6.70 -8.12 0.67
CA ILE A 231 5.53 -7.54 1.36
C ILE A 231 5.68 -7.90 2.84
N ASP A 232 5.75 -6.91 3.72
CA ASP A 232 5.86 -7.07 5.17
C ASP A 232 4.92 -6.09 5.88
N VAL A 233 3.69 -6.55 6.12
CA VAL A 233 2.56 -5.68 6.50
C VAL A 233 1.87 -6.15 7.77
N GLN A 234 1.39 -5.18 8.54
CA GLN A 234 0.45 -5.36 9.64
C GLN A 234 -0.90 -4.84 9.17
N VAL A 235 -1.89 -5.73 9.10
CA VAL A 235 -3.24 -5.36 8.68
C VAL A 235 -4.17 -5.38 9.88
N GLY A 236 -4.77 -4.23 10.14
CA GLY A 236 -5.82 -4.05 11.14
C GLY A 236 -7.16 -3.78 10.48
N HIS A 237 -8.24 -4.19 11.16
CA HIS A 237 -9.60 -3.85 10.74
C HIS A 237 -10.32 -3.14 11.90
N ARG A 238 -10.83 -1.94 11.63
CA ARG A 238 -11.45 -1.05 12.63
C ARG A 238 -12.96 -1.26 12.77
N ASP A 239 -13.62 -1.77 11.75
CA ASP A 239 -15.08 -1.67 11.67
C ASP A 239 -15.84 -2.76 12.42
N VAL A 240 -16.97 -2.33 12.98
CA VAL A 240 -17.99 -3.15 13.63
C VAL A 240 -19.09 -3.38 12.59
N GLY A 241 -19.10 -4.55 11.94
CA GLY A 241 -20.14 -4.86 10.95
C GLY A 241 -19.90 -6.17 10.20
N SER A 242 -20.96 -6.67 9.55
CA SER A 242 -20.96 -7.92 8.76
C SER A 242 -20.36 -7.73 7.36
N TYR A 243 -19.22 -7.06 7.26
CA TYR A 243 -18.53 -6.86 5.99
C TYR A 243 -17.59 -8.04 5.70
N LEU A 244 -17.46 -8.41 4.43
CA LEU A 244 -16.44 -9.35 4.00
C LEU A 244 -15.15 -8.57 3.82
N THR A 245 -14.23 -8.72 4.76
CA THR A 245 -12.89 -8.17 4.63
C THR A 245 -12.08 -9.04 3.68
N ARG A 246 -11.48 -8.45 2.65
CA ARG A 246 -10.61 -9.16 1.72
C ARG A 246 -9.21 -8.56 1.72
N VAL A 247 -8.21 -9.42 1.96
CA VAL A 247 -6.80 -9.06 1.86
C VAL A 247 -6.07 -9.94 0.87
N PRO A 248 -6.01 -9.55 -0.42
CA PRO A 248 -5.17 -10.24 -1.36
C PRO A 248 -3.74 -9.71 -1.31
N LEU A 249 -2.80 -10.64 -1.26
CA LEU A 249 -1.37 -10.41 -1.25
C LEU A 249 -0.75 -11.18 -2.42
N GLY A 250 0.07 -10.50 -3.22
CA GLY A 250 0.74 -11.12 -4.37
C GLY A 250 2.19 -10.69 -4.51
N THR A 251 3.13 -11.63 -4.65
CA THR A 251 4.49 -11.31 -5.13
C THR A 251 5.05 -12.35 -6.07
N ASN A 252 5.74 -11.96 -7.14
CA ASN A 252 6.27 -12.95 -8.07
C ASN A 252 7.51 -13.63 -7.48
N GLU A 253 8.50 -12.90 -7.00
CA GLU A 253 9.83 -13.49 -6.75
C GLU A 253 10.28 -13.52 -5.29
N ASN A 254 9.64 -12.73 -4.41
CA ASN A 254 10.20 -12.44 -3.09
C ASN A 254 9.31 -12.89 -1.93
N SER A 255 9.85 -12.86 -0.71
CA SER A 255 9.14 -13.32 0.49
C SER A 255 7.95 -12.44 0.83
N MET A 256 6.89 -13.08 1.33
CA MET A 256 5.72 -12.44 1.90
C MET A 256 5.65 -12.72 3.40
N GLN A 257 5.56 -11.65 4.19
CA GLN A 257 5.30 -11.68 5.62
C GLN A 257 4.08 -10.80 5.92
N SER A 258 3.15 -11.30 6.71
CA SER A 258 1.98 -10.52 7.09
C SER A 258 1.51 -10.90 8.48
N THR A 259 1.20 -9.88 9.26
CA THR A 259 0.56 -10.02 10.57
C THR A 259 -0.83 -9.41 10.47
N PHE A 260 -1.84 -10.17 10.87
CA PHE A 260 -3.23 -9.75 10.84
C PHE A 260 -3.72 -9.60 12.27
N SER A 261 -4.22 -8.42 12.61
CA SER A 261 -4.79 -8.13 13.91
C SER A 261 -6.22 -7.63 13.73
N GLU A 262 -7.18 -8.44 14.14
CA GLU A 262 -8.58 -8.05 14.09
C GLU A 262 -8.99 -7.40 15.42
N TYR A 263 -9.60 -6.21 15.36
CA TYR A 263 -10.14 -5.51 16.52
C TYR A 263 -11.66 -5.38 16.48
N ALA A 264 -12.33 -6.08 15.56
CA ALA A 264 -13.78 -6.09 15.47
C ALA A 264 -14.41 -6.62 16.77
N THR A 265 -15.46 -5.94 17.25
CA THR A 265 -16.19 -6.32 18.48
C THR A 265 -17.37 -7.26 18.22
N SER A 266 -17.67 -7.54 16.96
CA SER A 266 -18.73 -8.44 16.51
C SER A 266 -18.18 -9.44 15.48
N GLY A 267 -18.90 -10.55 15.26
CA GLY A 267 -18.60 -11.49 14.18
C GLY A 267 -18.60 -10.84 12.79
N GLY A 268 -18.10 -11.57 11.79
CA GLY A 268 -17.88 -11.09 10.42
C GLY A 268 -17.19 -12.16 9.58
N SER A 269 -16.98 -11.91 8.29
CA SER A 269 -16.24 -12.82 7.39
C SER A 269 -14.94 -12.18 6.96
N PHE A 270 -13.84 -12.90 7.16
CA PHE A 270 -12.48 -12.43 6.87
C PHE A 270 -11.82 -13.38 5.89
N SER A 271 -11.36 -12.84 4.76
CA SER A 271 -10.74 -13.60 3.70
C SER A 271 -9.36 -13.05 3.38
N VAL A 272 -8.35 -13.93 3.44
CA VAL A 272 -6.99 -13.60 3.03
C VAL A 272 -6.57 -14.51 1.89
N ASP A 273 -6.04 -13.93 0.83
CA ASP A 273 -5.55 -14.64 -0.35
C ASP A 273 -4.07 -14.27 -0.56
N ALA A 274 -3.17 -15.12 -0.08
CA ALA A 274 -1.72 -14.92 -0.17
C ALA A 274 -1.11 -15.77 -1.31
N LYS A 275 -0.46 -15.13 -2.27
CA LYS A 275 0.14 -15.82 -3.42
C LYS A 275 1.57 -15.37 -3.68
N THR A 276 2.45 -16.33 -3.92
CA THR A 276 3.79 -16.07 -4.45
C THR A 276 4.17 -17.04 -5.57
N ILE A 277 5.22 -16.75 -6.34
CA ILE A 277 5.85 -17.79 -7.17
C ILE A 277 6.97 -18.42 -6.35
N ASN A 278 8.11 -17.76 -6.14
CA ASN A 278 9.28 -18.42 -5.51
C ASN A 278 9.59 -17.97 -4.06
N GLY A 279 8.71 -17.17 -3.45
CA GLY A 279 8.95 -16.58 -2.14
C GLY A 279 8.22 -17.29 -1.00
N PRO A 280 8.82 -17.42 0.20
CA PRO A 280 8.11 -18.00 1.34
C PRO A 280 6.93 -17.14 1.74
N ILE A 281 5.87 -17.78 2.24
CA ILE A 281 4.69 -17.10 2.80
C ILE A 281 4.68 -17.32 4.31
N THR A 282 4.71 -16.23 5.09
CA THR A 282 4.50 -16.26 6.53
C THR A 282 3.32 -15.38 6.89
N VAL A 283 2.30 -15.98 7.51
CA VAL A 283 1.10 -15.25 7.95
C VAL A 283 0.80 -15.60 9.41
N SER A 284 0.54 -14.57 10.22
CA SER A 284 0.12 -14.75 11.61
C SER A 284 -1.14 -13.94 11.89
N TYR A 285 -2.21 -14.60 12.34
CA TYR A 285 -3.40 -13.97 12.90
C TYR A 285 -3.24 -13.84 14.41
N THR A 286 -3.13 -12.61 14.90
CA THR A 286 -2.91 -12.35 16.34
C THR A 286 -4.20 -12.33 17.15
N ASN A 287 -5.30 -11.92 16.53
CA ASN A 287 -6.61 -11.83 17.17
C ASN A 287 -7.72 -11.91 16.11
N ALA A 288 -8.89 -12.41 16.49
CA ALA A 288 -10.13 -12.40 15.73
C ALA A 288 -11.33 -12.54 16.67
N PRO A 289 -12.53 -12.03 16.32
CA PRO A 289 -13.75 -12.28 17.10
C PRO A 289 -14.03 -13.79 17.25
N VAL A 290 -14.62 -14.20 18.37
CA VAL A 290 -14.95 -15.63 18.64
C VAL A 290 -15.92 -16.19 17.60
N ASP A 291 -16.82 -15.35 17.08
CA ASP A 291 -17.87 -15.74 16.14
C ASP A 291 -17.55 -15.29 14.70
N SER A 292 -16.26 -15.22 14.34
CA SER A 292 -15.81 -14.85 12.99
C SER A 292 -15.69 -16.05 12.06
N VAL A 293 -16.12 -15.87 10.80
CA VAL A 293 -15.81 -16.80 9.71
C VAL A 293 -14.47 -16.39 9.12
N GLN A 294 -13.52 -17.32 9.04
CA GLN A 294 -12.17 -17.06 8.55
C GLN A 294 -11.85 -17.97 7.36
N THR A 295 -11.61 -17.37 6.20
CA THR A 295 -11.12 -18.03 5.00
C THR A 295 -9.69 -17.62 4.70
N PHE A 296 -8.82 -18.59 4.50
CA PHE A 296 -7.42 -18.34 4.20
C PHE A 296 -6.97 -19.21 3.03
N ASN A 297 -6.41 -18.58 2.00
CA ASN A 297 -5.81 -19.27 0.87
C ASN A 297 -4.36 -18.84 0.73
N ALA A 298 -3.42 -19.77 0.80
CA ALA A 298 -2.02 -19.55 0.47
C ALA A 298 -1.58 -20.44 -0.69
N ALA A 299 -0.85 -19.87 -1.65
CA ALA A 299 -0.25 -20.61 -2.76
C ALA A 299 1.16 -20.11 -3.08
N THR A 300 2.13 -21.02 -3.21
CA THR A 300 3.49 -20.73 -3.67
C THR A 300 4.08 -21.86 -4.50
N GLU A 301 5.21 -21.63 -5.17
CA GLU A 301 5.98 -22.59 -5.95
C GLU A 301 7.41 -22.71 -5.40
N GLY A 302 7.75 -23.84 -4.78
CA GLY A 302 9.14 -24.10 -4.39
C GLY A 302 9.61 -23.37 -3.14
N ALA A 303 8.70 -22.74 -2.38
CA ALA A 303 9.00 -22.07 -1.13
C ALA A 303 8.10 -22.54 0.02
N PRO A 304 8.57 -22.46 1.28
CA PRO A 304 7.78 -22.89 2.42
C PRO A 304 6.62 -21.95 2.73
N VAL A 305 5.58 -22.51 3.36
CA VAL A 305 4.44 -21.75 3.87
C VAL A 305 4.31 -21.99 5.38
N ALA A 306 4.30 -20.91 6.17
CA ALA A 306 4.17 -20.94 7.63
C ALA A 306 3.00 -20.07 8.08
N ILE A 307 1.94 -20.68 8.60
CA ILE A 307 0.71 -20.01 9.01
C ILE A 307 0.45 -20.25 10.49
N THR A 308 0.13 -19.18 11.20
CA THR A 308 -0.41 -19.24 12.57
C THR A 308 -1.77 -18.58 12.58
N MET A 309 -2.81 -19.34 12.92
CA MET A 309 -4.18 -18.83 13.01
C MET A 309 -4.48 -18.27 14.40
N SER A 310 -5.53 -17.45 14.49
CA SER A 310 -6.06 -16.99 15.77
C SER A 310 -6.61 -18.17 16.57
N SER A 311 -6.49 -18.11 17.90
CA SER A 311 -7.13 -19.07 18.81
C SER A 311 -8.66 -19.18 18.65
N THR A 312 -9.29 -18.18 18.04
CA THR A 312 -10.72 -18.17 17.70
C THR A 312 -11.07 -18.93 16.43
N TYR A 313 -10.08 -19.32 15.64
CA TYR A 313 -10.33 -20.09 14.42
C TYR A 313 -10.96 -21.44 14.76
N GLU A 314 -12.13 -21.74 14.19
CA GLU A 314 -12.76 -23.05 14.22
C GLU A 314 -13.21 -23.38 12.79
N GLY A 315 -12.76 -24.48 12.22
CA GLY A 315 -13.01 -24.80 10.82
C GLY A 315 -12.14 -25.90 10.24
N ASN A 316 -12.28 -26.10 8.93
CA ASN A 316 -11.58 -27.15 8.19
C ASN A 316 -10.32 -26.62 7.51
N PHE A 317 -9.32 -27.48 7.33
CA PHE A 317 -8.13 -27.16 6.56
C PHE A 317 -7.79 -28.25 5.55
N ARG A 318 -7.14 -27.83 4.46
CA ARG A 318 -6.52 -28.68 3.45
C ARG A 318 -5.14 -28.13 3.09
N LEU A 319 -4.16 -29.01 3.21
CA LEU A 319 -2.74 -28.71 3.00
C LEU A 319 -2.21 -29.63 1.92
N GLU A 320 -1.55 -29.06 0.92
CA GLU A 320 -1.07 -29.79 -0.25
C GLU A 320 0.35 -29.34 -0.61
N THR A 321 1.29 -30.30 -0.66
CA THR A 321 2.66 -30.11 -1.16
C THR A 321 2.97 -31.18 -2.22
N SER A 322 4.22 -31.31 -2.63
CA SER A 322 4.66 -32.38 -3.55
C SER A 322 5.92 -33.07 -3.07
N GLY A 323 6.09 -34.34 -3.45
CA GLY A 323 7.18 -35.19 -2.96
C GLY A 323 7.07 -35.49 -1.46
N ASP A 324 8.19 -35.83 -0.82
CA ASP A 324 8.23 -36.19 0.61
C ASP A 324 8.44 -34.97 1.52
N ASN A 325 7.88 -33.81 1.14
CA ASN A 325 8.01 -32.59 1.94
C ASN A 325 7.09 -32.63 3.17
N PRO A 326 7.56 -32.20 4.36
CA PRO A 326 6.78 -32.35 5.57
C PRO A 326 5.61 -31.37 5.61
N ILE A 327 4.43 -31.90 5.97
CA ILE A 327 3.27 -31.13 6.40
C ILE A 327 3.16 -31.28 7.93
N VAL A 328 3.29 -30.16 8.64
CA VAL A 328 3.24 -30.12 10.10
C VAL A 328 2.07 -29.25 10.54
N VAL A 329 1.10 -29.88 11.21
CA VAL A 329 -0.02 -29.18 11.86
C VAL A 329 0.14 -29.28 13.37
N ARG A 330 0.13 -28.15 14.05
CA ARG A 330 0.21 -28.04 15.51
C ARG A 330 -1.04 -27.39 16.05
N GLU A 331 -1.45 -27.87 17.21
CA GLU A 331 -2.45 -27.21 18.02
C GLU A 331 -1.77 -26.07 18.80
N SER A 332 -2.43 -24.92 18.86
CA SER A 332 -2.01 -23.79 19.70
C SER A 332 -2.20 -24.11 21.18
N ASP A 333 -1.35 -23.55 22.04
CA ASP A 333 -1.45 -23.62 23.51
C ASP A 333 -2.40 -22.56 24.08
N ALA A 334 -3.26 -21.99 23.24
CA ALA A 334 -4.18 -20.93 23.60
C ALA A 334 -5.30 -21.43 24.53
N LYS A 335 -5.80 -20.54 25.38
CA LYS A 335 -7.00 -20.80 26.20
C LYS A 335 -8.26 -20.54 25.38
N ASP A 336 -9.36 -21.19 25.76
CA ASP A 336 -10.67 -20.97 25.12
C ASP A 336 -11.01 -19.47 25.08
N PRO A 337 -11.07 -18.86 23.88
CA PRO A 337 -11.25 -17.44 23.72
C PRO A 337 -12.67 -16.99 24.09
N SER A 338 -13.63 -17.92 24.19
CA SER A 338 -14.98 -17.63 24.68
C SER A 338 -15.07 -17.56 26.21
N GLY A 339 -14.03 -18.00 26.93
CA GLY A 339 -14.01 -18.08 28.40
C GLY A 339 -14.92 -19.15 28.99
N ARG A 340 -15.46 -20.07 28.18
CA ARG A 340 -16.40 -21.12 28.60
C ARG A 340 -15.72 -22.39 29.09
N GLY A 341 -14.39 -22.44 29.07
CA GLY A 341 -13.62 -23.60 29.50
C GLY A 341 -13.71 -24.77 28.52
N ARG A 342 -13.95 -24.48 27.23
CA ARG A 342 -13.94 -25.48 26.16
C ARG A 342 -12.53 -26.07 25.97
N GLU A 343 -12.45 -27.32 25.54
CA GLU A 343 -11.19 -27.98 25.17
C GLU A 343 -10.95 -27.82 23.67
N ARG A 344 -9.70 -27.55 23.27
CA ARG A 344 -9.30 -27.44 21.87
C ARG A 344 -9.17 -28.85 21.30
N VAL A 345 -9.80 -29.11 20.17
CA VAL A 345 -9.74 -30.42 19.50
C VAL A 345 -9.18 -30.25 18.10
N LEU A 346 -8.08 -30.93 17.82
CA LEU A 346 -7.44 -30.98 16.51
C LEU A 346 -7.51 -32.40 15.91
N VAL A 347 -8.32 -32.56 14.86
CA VAL A 347 -8.44 -33.82 14.12
C VAL A 347 -7.64 -33.72 12.82
N LYS A 348 -6.71 -34.66 12.61
CA LYS A 348 -5.85 -34.74 11.42
C LYS A 348 -6.19 -36.00 10.63
N ASN A 349 -6.43 -35.83 9.34
CA ASN A 349 -6.78 -36.89 8.39
C ASN A 349 -5.76 -36.89 7.24
N PRO A 350 -4.53 -37.39 7.45
CA PRO A 350 -3.54 -37.52 6.38
C PRO A 350 -4.05 -38.52 5.33
N GLN A 351 -4.03 -38.12 4.05
CA GLN A 351 -4.36 -39.02 2.94
C GLN A 351 -3.10 -39.70 2.39
N ASP A 352 -2.04 -38.91 2.22
CA ASP A 352 -0.70 -39.36 1.85
C ASP A 352 0.36 -38.39 2.39
N ALA A 353 1.64 -38.57 2.04
CA ALA A 353 2.73 -37.70 2.51
C ALA A 353 2.61 -36.24 2.04
N SER A 354 1.88 -36.00 0.95
CA SER A 354 1.76 -34.73 0.25
C SER A 354 0.41 -34.04 0.43
N LEU A 355 -0.58 -34.70 1.05
CA LEU A 355 -1.94 -34.19 1.21
C LEU A 355 -2.50 -34.49 2.61
N MET A 356 -2.90 -33.42 3.32
CA MET A 356 -3.51 -33.50 4.64
C MET A 356 -4.81 -32.71 4.73
N TYR A 357 -5.84 -33.35 5.27
CA TYR A 357 -7.08 -32.69 5.68
C TYR A 357 -7.19 -32.68 7.19
N GLY A 358 -8.03 -31.80 7.72
CA GLY A 358 -8.41 -31.87 9.11
C GLY A 358 -9.36 -30.76 9.52
N THR A 359 -9.67 -30.76 10.81
CA THR A 359 -10.61 -29.83 11.40
C THR A 359 -10.11 -29.46 12.79
N VAL A 360 -10.32 -28.22 13.17
CA VAL A 360 -10.03 -27.70 14.50
C VAL A 360 -11.26 -26.99 15.06
N TYR A 361 -11.57 -27.22 16.32
CA TYR A 361 -12.74 -26.63 16.99
C TYR A 361 -12.58 -26.67 18.51
N TRP A 362 -13.53 -26.03 19.20
CA TRP A 362 -13.65 -26.02 20.65
C TRP A 362 -14.85 -26.89 21.10
N ASP A 363 -14.60 -27.98 21.82
CA ASP A 363 -15.62 -28.92 22.34
C ASP A 363 -16.43 -28.31 23.51
N PRO A 364 -17.77 -28.49 23.62
CA PRO A 364 -18.64 -29.51 23.01
C PRO A 364 -19.40 -29.12 21.73
N GLN A 365 -19.12 -27.95 21.13
CA GLN A 365 -19.97 -27.41 20.06
C GLN A 365 -19.79 -28.09 18.69
N GLY A 366 -18.84 -29.03 18.56
CA GLY A 366 -18.56 -29.71 17.29
C GLY A 366 -17.76 -28.82 16.31
N PRO A 367 -17.65 -29.21 15.03
CA PRO A 367 -16.70 -28.63 14.08
C PRO A 367 -17.09 -27.20 13.63
N GLY A 368 -16.88 -26.21 14.50
CA GLY A 368 -16.77 -24.79 14.17
C GLY A 368 -17.86 -24.17 13.29
N TRP A 369 -17.53 -23.06 12.64
CA TRP A 369 -18.43 -22.31 11.78
C TRP A 369 -18.44 -22.88 10.35
N GLU A 370 -19.63 -23.24 9.85
CA GLU A 370 -19.87 -23.74 8.49
C GLU A 370 -19.56 -22.63 7.45
N GLY A 371 -18.28 -22.49 7.11
CA GLY A 371 -17.77 -21.43 6.24
C GLY A 371 -16.29 -21.12 6.44
N SER A 372 -15.72 -21.44 7.61
CA SER A 372 -14.30 -21.25 7.88
C SER A 372 -13.46 -22.34 7.21
N TYR A 373 -12.49 -21.95 6.38
CA TYR A 373 -11.64 -22.88 5.64
C TYR A 373 -10.23 -22.35 5.39
N ILE A 374 -9.24 -23.22 5.53
CA ILE A 374 -7.84 -22.95 5.19
C ILE A 374 -7.43 -23.84 4.01
N THR A 375 -6.95 -23.22 2.93
CA THR A 375 -6.28 -23.90 1.82
C THR A 375 -4.83 -23.45 1.77
N ILE A 376 -3.89 -24.39 1.85
CA ILE A 376 -2.47 -24.10 1.63
C ILE A 376 -1.94 -25.03 0.54
N ARG A 377 -1.34 -24.44 -0.50
CA ARG A 377 -0.68 -25.19 -1.56
C ARG A 377 0.74 -24.69 -1.77
N THR A 378 1.69 -25.61 -1.79
CA THR A 378 3.05 -25.37 -2.28
C THR A 378 3.52 -26.52 -3.17
N ASN A 379 4.68 -26.40 -3.79
CA ASN A 379 5.38 -27.52 -4.40
C ASN A 379 6.79 -27.60 -3.81
N ARG A 380 7.34 -28.81 -3.67
CA ARG A 380 8.74 -29.05 -3.30
C ARG A 380 9.21 -28.30 -2.04
N SER A 381 8.30 -28.05 -1.10
CA SER A 381 8.59 -27.29 0.11
C SER A 381 7.66 -27.63 1.27
N PRO A 382 8.08 -27.40 2.52
CA PRO A 382 7.32 -27.76 3.70
C PRO A 382 6.15 -26.80 3.96
N ILE A 383 5.14 -27.31 4.67
CA ILE A 383 4.02 -26.53 5.20
C ILE A 383 4.01 -26.63 6.72
N TRP A 384 3.92 -25.49 7.39
CA TRP A 384 3.68 -25.38 8.83
C TRP A 384 2.37 -24.65 9.09
N LEU A 385 1.45 -25.29 9.80
CA LEU A 385 0.20 -24.71 10.25
C LEU A 385 0.09 -24.83 11.77
N THR A 386 -0.15 -23.72 12.44
CA THR A 386 -0.55 -23.69 13.86
C THR A 386 -1.98 -23.19 13.94
N VAL A 387 -2.86 -23.99 14.56
CA VAL A 387 -4.29 -23.71 14.73
C VAL A 387 -4.71 -23.77 16.17
#